data_AF-A0A3S0JYP6-F1
#
_entry.id   AF-A0A3S0JYP6-F1
#
_cell.length_a   1.000
_cell.length_b   1.000
_cell.length_c   1.000
_cell.angle_alpha   90.00
_cell.angle_beta   90.00
_cell.angle_gamma   90.00
#
_symmetry.space_group_name_H-M   'P 1'
#
loop_
_entity.id
_entity.type
_entity.pdbx_description
1 polymer ?
#
loop_
_entity_poly.entity_id
_entity_poly.type
_entity_poly.pdbx_seq_one_letter_code
_entity_poly.pdbx_strand_id
1 'polypeptide(L)'
;MTPRSRTNQLLYQAELLLATPSGDDEHREARRMAGEEGALALLELALESLLREVTEHAALERHDWRELLDPQGASLAELERLRSLAVRPESWLARLLSRLEALHSSEGVARRSSGAAQGLIAVGSAAALHEELRECLDEAKREIAALRETSEEW
;
A
#
# COMPACT_ATOMS: atom_id res chain seq x y z
N MET A 1 14.79 16.86 -3.47
CA MET A 1 13.86 16.20 -2.54
C MET A 1 14.51 14.89 -2.12
N THR A 2 14.62 14.59 -0.82
CA THR A 2 15.24 13.34 -0.35
C THR A 2 14.29 12.16 -0.51
N PRO A 3 14.78 10.90 -0.60
CA PRO A 3 13.93 9.70 -0.61
C PRO A 3 12.93 9.70 0.55
N ARG A 4 13.39 9.99 1.77
CA ARG A 4 12.54 10.13 2.98
C ARG A 4 11.40 11.14 2.83
N SER A 5 11.70 12.32 2.29
CA SER A 5 10.68 13.35 2.04
C SER A 5 9.66 12.89 1.00
N ARG A 6 10.08 12.14 -0.02
CA ARG A 6 9.20 11.59 -1.06
C ARG A 6 8.27 10.51 -0.50
N THR A 7 8.81 9.59 0.31
CA THR A 7 8.02 8.55 0.99
C THR A 7 6.91 9.19 1.83
N ASN A 8 7.25 10.18 2.66
CA ASN A 8 6.27 10.88 3.50
C ASN A 8 5.20 11.62 2.70
N GLN A 9 5.60 12.27 1.61
CA GLN A 9 4.66 12.97 0.72
C GLN A 9 3.64 12.01 0.13
N LEU A 10 4.08 10.84 -0.36
CA LEU A 10 3.20 9.86 -1.01
C LEU A 10 2.22 9.24 -0.01
N LEU A 11 2.68 8.88 1.19
CA LEU A 11 1.81 8.37 2.26
C LEU A 11 0.73 9.40 2.64
N TYR A 12 1.11 10.68 2.74
CA TYR A 12 0.16 11.75 3.03
C TYR A 12 -0.82 11.99 1.87
N GLN A 13 -0.38 11.90 0.62
CA GLN A 13 -1.26 12.01 -0.53
C GLN A 13 -2.28 10.87 -0.59
N ALA A 14 -1.88 9.63 -0.30
CA ALA A 14 -2.78 8.50 -0.19
C ALA A 14 -3.83 8.72 0.92
N GLU A 15 -3.40 9.22 2.08
CA GLU A 15 -4.29 9.58 3.20
C GLU A 15 -5.36 10.60 2.79
N LEU A 16 -4.94 11.68 2.13
CA LEU A 16 -5.85 12.74 1.68
C LEU A 16 -6.85 12.23 0.66
N LEU A 17 -6.40 11.35 -0.25
CA LEU A 17 -7.27 10.77 -1.25
C LEU A 17 -8.33 9.86 -0.62
N LEU A 18 -7.94 9.04 0.36
CA LEU A 18 -8.88 8.26 1.16
C LEU A 18 -9.84 9.17 1.95
N ALA A 19 -9.34 10.25 2.54
CA ALA A 19 -10.19 11.18 3.30
C ALA A 19 -11.18 11.99 2.44
N THR A 20 -11.09 11.93 1.11
CA THR A 20 -11.96 12.70 0.21
C THR A 20 -13.37 12.11 0.21
N PRO A 21 -14.41 12.89 0.55
CA PRO A 21 -15.78 12.40 0.53
C PRO A 21 -16.22 11.97 -0.87
N SER A 22 -16.86 10.81 -0.96
CA SER A 22 -17.39 10.29 -2.23
C SER A 22 -18.69 10.99 -2.67
N GLY A 23 -19.29 11.85 -1.84
CA GLY A 23 -20.55 12.56 -2.11
C GLY A 23 -21.79 11.66 -2.00
N ASP A 24 -22.97 12.21 -2.30
CA ASP A 24 -24.25 11.49 -2.20
C ASP A 24 -25.11 11.62 -3.48
N ASP A 25 -24.44 11.53 -4.63
CA ASP A 25 -25.08 11.55 -5.95
C ASP A 25 -24.87 10.20 -6.69
N GLU A 26 -25.32 10.14 -7.94
CA GLU A 26 -25.18 8.97 -8.82
C GLU A 26 -23.74 8.56 -9.11
N HIS A 27 -22.76 9.43 -8.89
CA HIS A 27 -21.33 9.15 -9.08
C HIS A 27 -20.63 8.73 -7.79
N ARG A 28 -21.33 8.62 -6.66
CA ARG A 28 -20.75 8.24 -5.35
C ARG A 28 -19.89 6.98 -5.43
N GLU A 29 -20.41 5.91 -6.04
CA GLU A 29 -19.68 4.65 -6.15
C GLU A 29 -18.43 4.78 -7.02
N ALA A 30 -18.54 5.44 -8.17
CA ALA A 30 -17.41 5.66 -9.08
C ALA A 30 -16.31 6.52 -8.45
N ARG A 31 -16.66 7.59 -7.72
CA ARG A 31 -15.69 8.42 -7.00
C ARG A 31 -14.99 7.67 -5.88
N ARG A 32 -15.73 6.86 -5.11
CA ARG A 32 -15.14 6.00 -4.07
C ARG A 32 -14.12 5.05 -4.70
N MET A 33 -14.51 4.33 -5.75
CA MET A 33 -13.63 3.38 -6.43
C MET A 33 -12.37 4.05 -6.98
N ALA A 34 -12.52 5.21 -7.64
CA ALA A 34 -11.38 5.97 -8.14
C ALA A 34 -10.45 6.45 -7.01
N GLY A 35 -11.01 6.87 -5.87
CA GLY A 35 -10.24 7.25 -4.69
C GLY A 35 -9.46 6.06 -4.08
N GLU A 36 -10.09 4.89 -3.98
CA GLU A 36 -9.45 3.67 -3.47
C GLU A 36 -8.30 3.19 -4.36
N GLU A 37 -8.52 3.07 -5.67
CA GLU A 37 -7.47 2.64 -6.59
C GLU A 37 -6.36 3.67 -6.73
N GLY A 38 -6.72 4.96 -6.76
CA GLY A 38 -5.73 6.04 -6.77
C GLY A 38 -4.89 6.07 -5.48
N ALA A 39 -5.50 5.82 -4.33
CA ALA A 39 -4.77 5.74 -3.06
C ALA A 39 -3.84 4.54 -3.05
N LEU A 40 -4.30 3.39 -3.55
CA LEU A 40 -3.47 2.19 -3.65
C LEU A 40 -2.29 2.38 -4.60
N ALA A 41 -2.46 3.06 -5.74
CA ALA A 41 -1.36 3.43 -6.63
C ALA A 41 -0.35 4.37 -5.94
N LEU A 42 -0.82 5.32 -5.12
CA LEU A 42 0.07 6.16 -4.31
C LEU A 42 0.82 5.37 -3.23
N LEU A 43 0.18 4.36 -2.63
CA LEU A 43 0.83 3.44 -1.68
C LEU A 43 1.91 2.58 -2.36
N GLU A 44 1.70 2.15 -3.61
CA GLU A 44 2.75 1.48 -4.39
C GLU A 44 3.97 2.37 -4.58
N LEU A 45 3.76 3.60 -5.05
CA LEU A 45 4.84 4.57 -5.21
C LEU A 45 5.52 4.86 -3.86
N ALA A 46 4.76 4.89 -2.77
CA ALA A 46 5.31 5.07 -1.42
C ALA A 46 6.20 3.89 -1.01
N LEU A 47 5.79 2.66 -1.33
CA LEU A 47 6.57 1.45 -1.08
C LEU A 47 7.88 1.46 -1.87
N GLU A 48 7.84 1.77 -3.16
CA GLU A 48 9.06 1.89 -3.98
C GLU A 48 9.99 3.01 -3.48
N SER A 49 9.41 4.15 -3.05
CA SER A 49 10.16 5.24 -2.44
C SER A 49 10.80 4.83 -1.12
N LEU A 50 10.08 4.07 -0.28
CA LEU A 50 10.61 3.52 0.97
C LEU A 50 11.76 2.56 0.69
N LEU A 51 11.62 1.67 -0.29
CA LEU A 51 12.69 0.75 -0.67
C LEU A 51 13.95 1.52 -1.09
N ARG A 52 13.81 2.55 -1.94
CA ARG A 52 14.93 3.44 -2.29
C ARG A 52 15.55 4.14 -1.09
N GLU A 53 14.72 4.57 -0.15
CA GLU A 53 15.18 5.20 1.09
C GLU A 53 16.00 4.24 1.95
N VAL A 54 15.52 3.01 2.18
CA VAL A 54 16.20 2.05 3.05
C VAL A 54 17.37 1.33 2.39
N THR A 55 17.47 1.39 1.05
CA THR A 55 18.60 0.82 0.29
C THR A 55 19.52 1.89 -0.30
N GLU A 56 19.43 3.14 0.16
CA GLU A 56 20.20 4.27 -0.40
C GLU A 56 21.72 3.98 -0.41
N HIS A 57 22.23 3.30 0.61
CA HIS A 57 23.65 2.95 0.75
C HIS A 57 24.08 1.71 -0.07
N ALA A 58 23.14 0.93 -0.58
CA ALA A 58 23.41 -0.35 -1.23
C ALA A 58 23.65 -0.24 -2.75
N ALA A 59 23.57 0.97 -3.33
CA ALA A 59 23.83 1.26 -4.74
C ALA A 59 23.09 0.32 -5.73
N LEU A 60 21.86 -0.08 -5.39
CA LEU A 60 21.06 -0.99 -6.22
C LEU A 60 20.62 -0.30 -7.52
N GLU A 61 20.68 -1.03 -8.64
CA GLU A 61 20.28 -0.49 -9.95
C GLU A 61 18.76 -0.31 -10.06
N ARG A 62 17.98 -1.19 -9.39
CA ARG A 62 16.52 -1.23 -9.45
C ARG A 62 15.94 -1.34 -8.05
N HIS A 63 14.73 -0.79 -7.91
CA HIS A 63 14.01 -0.73 -6.64
C HIS A 63 12.56 -1.21 -6.81
N ASP A 64 12.37 -2.18 -7.70
CA ASP A 64 11.11 -2.85 -7.90
C ASP A 64 10.79 -3.68 -6.65
N TRP A 65 9.59 -3.51 -6.10
CA TRP A 65 9.23 -4.17 -4.85
C TRP A 65 9.12 -5.69 -5.00
N ARG A 66 8.77 -6.21 -6.18
CA ARG A 66 8.72 -7.65 -6.45
C ARG A 66 10.12 -8.25 -6.43
N GLU A 67 11.11 -7.52 -6.93
CA GLU A 67 12.51 -7.95 -6.91
C GLU A 67 13.13 -7.82 -5.51
N LEU A 68 12.91 -6.70 -4.81
CA LEU A 68 13.56 -6.44 -3.52
C LEU A 68 12.92 -7.18 -2.34
N LEU A 69 11.64 -7.56 -2.45
CA LEU A 69 10.93 -8.35 -1.44
C LEU A 69 10.91 -9.85 -1.77
N ASP A 70 11.47 -10.27 -2.91
CA ASP A 70 11.67 -11.69 -3.20
C ASP A 70 12.63 -12.33 -2.17
N PRO A 71 12.39 -13.56 -1.69
CA PRO A 71 13.29 -14.22 -0.74
C PRO A 71 14.77 -14.27 -1.15
N GLN A 72 15.07 -14.27 -2.46
CA GLN A 72 16.42 -14.29 -3.04
C GLN A 72 16.98 -12.90 -3.37
N GLY A 73 16.24 -11.81 -3.10
CA GLY A 73 16.73 -10.46 -3.31
C GLY A 73 17.89 -10.10 -2.37
N ALA A 74 18.46 -8.90 -2.52
CA ALA A 74 19.60 -8.42 -1.74
C ALA A 74 19.45 -8.64 -0.21
N SER A 75 20.51 -9.09 0.45
CA SER A 75 20.56 -9.28 1.91
C SER A 75 20.98 -7.96 2.56
N LEU A 76 19.97 -7.21 2.98
CA LEU A 76 20.06 -5.98 3.77
C LEU A 76 19.10 -6.14 4.95
N ALA A 77 19.50 -5.70 6.14
CA ALA A 77 18.72 -5.90 7.36
C ALA A 77 17.30 -5.31 7.25
N GLU A 78 17.18 -4.14 6.65
CA GLU A 78 15.90 -3.47 6.39
C GLU A 78 15.02 -4.26 5.43
N LEU A 79 15.60 -4.81 4.35
CA LEU A 79 14.87 -5.66 3.40
C LEU A 79 14.46 -6.98 4.06
N GLU A 80 15.30 -7.59 4.88
CA GLU A 80 14.95 -8.81 5.62
C GLU A 80 13.80 -8.56 6.61
N ARG A 81 13.80 -7.42 7.31
CA ARG A 81 12.68 -6.99 8.15
C ARG A 81 11.40 -6.82 7.34
N LEU A 82 11.45 -6.13 6.20
CA LEU A 82 10.30 -5.97 5.30
C LEU A 82 9.81 -7.32 4.75
N ARG A 83 10.70 -8.21 4.31
CA ARG A 83 10.33 -9.58 3.87
C ARG A 83 9.66 -10.37 4.99
N SER A 84 10.14 -10.22 6.22
CA SER A 84 9.52 -10.86 7.39
C SER A 84 8.08 -10.38 7.64
N LEU A 85 7.77 -9.12 7.31
CA LEU A 85 6.41 -8.59 7.33
C LEU A 85 5.60 -9.15 6.15
N ALA A 86 6.17 -9.14 4.94
CA ALA A 86 5.49 -9.60 3.72
C ALA A 86 4.99 -11.06 3.81
N VAL A 87 5.66 -11.93 4.58
CA VAL A 87 5.24 -13.33 4.79
C VAL A 87 4.21 -13.51 5.90
N ARG A 88 3.92 -12.48 6.72
CA ARG A 88 2.93 -12.52 7.80
C ARG A 88 1.59 -12.02 7.26
N PRO A 89 0.56 -12.87 7.05
CA PRO A 89 -0.67 -12.49 6.36
C PRO A 89 -1.41 -11.28 6.95
N GLU A 90 -1.35 -11.13 8.27
CA GLU A 90 -2.00 -10.02 9.00
C GLU A 90 -1.21 -8.71 8.95
N SER A 91 0.03 -8.72 8.44
CA SER A 91 0.83 -7.49 8.37
C SER A 91 0.26 -6.53 7.33
N TRP A 92 0.42 -5.23 7.57
CA TRP A 92 0.10 -4.20 6.57
C TRP A 92 0.75 -4.48 5.21
N LEU A 93 1.99 -5.00 5.20
CA LEU A 93 2.73 -5.19 3.96
C LEU A 93 2.17 -6.37 3.18
N ALA A 94 1.89 -7.51 3.83
CA ALA A 94 1.28 -8.65 3.15
C ALA A 94 -0.09 -8.29 2.55
N ARG A 95 -0.92 -7.56 3.31
CA ARG A 95 -2.21 -7.04 2.83
C ARG A 95 -2.03 -6.07 1.67
N LEU A 96 -1.11 -5.10 1.77
CA LEU A 96 -0.83 -4.15 0.70
C LEU A 96 -0.38 -4.86 -0.57
N LEU A 97 0.59 -5.78 -0.50
CA LEU A 97 1.10 -6.51 -1.67
C LEU A 97 -0.01 -7.30 -2.37
N SER A 98 -0.90 -7.97 -1.60
CA SER A 98 -2.06 -8.65 -2.19
C SER A 98 -2.98 -7.70 -2.94
N ARG A 99 -3.14 -6.45 -2.47
CA ARG A 99 -3.93 -5.43 -3.15
C ARG A 99 -3.22 -4.88 -4.38
N LEU A 100 -1.90 -4.70 -4.34
CA LEU A 100 -1.11 -4.27 -5.49
C LEU A 100 -1.17 -5.29 -6.63
N GLU A 101 -1.09 -6.59 -6.32
CA GLU A 101 -1.28 -7.63 -7.34
C GLU A 101 -2.68 -7.60 -7.95
N ALA A 102 -3.71 -7.36 -7.13
CA ALA A 102 -5.07 -7.17 -7.65
C ALA A 102 -5.19 -5.90 -8.51
N LEU A 103 -4.50 -4.81 -8.16
CA LEU A 103 -4.49 -3.54 -8.90
C LEU A 103 -3.88 -3.71 -10.29
N HIS A 104 -2.84 -4.54 -10.39
CA HIS A 104 -2.16 -4.81 -11.67
C HIS A 104 -2.91 -5.84 -12.53
N SER A 105 -3.94 -6.49 -11.98
CA SER A 105 -4.82 -7.42 -12.73
C SER A 105 -5.82 -6.68 -13.64
N SER A 106 -6.39 -7.37 -14.62
CA SER A 106 -7.41 -6.80 -15.52
C SER A 106 -8.71 -6.40 -14.81
N GLU A 107 -8.95 -6.94 -13.61
CA GLU A 107 -10.18 -6.73 -12.84
C GLU A 107 -10.12 -5.51 -11.92
N GLY A 108 -8.92 -4.95 -11.69
CA GLY A 108 -8.70 -3.90 -10.70
C GLY A 108 -8.98 -4.38 -9.26
N VAL A 109 -9.05 -3.43 -8.33
CA VAL A 109 -9.29 -3.72 -6.90
C VAL A 109 -10.67 -3.26 -6.46
N ALA A 110 -11.12 -2.12 -6.98
CA ALA A 110 -12.37 -1.53 -6.58
C ALA A 110 -13.51 -2.18 -7.38
N ARG A 111 -14.33 -2.99 -6.70
CA ARG A 111 -15.45 -3.69 -7.35
C ARG A 111 -16.76 -2.95 -7.13
N ARG A 112 -17.57 -2.86 -8.19
CA ARG A 112 -18.96 -2.40 -8.10
C ARG A 112 -19.80 -3.44 -7.37
N SER A 113 -20.75 -2.99 -6.56
CA SER A 113 -21.81 -3.85 -6.00
C SER A 113 -22.85 -4.21 -7.08
N SER A 114 -22.44 -4.81 -8.19
CA SER A 114 -23.38 -5.19 -9.26
C SER A 114 -24.09 -6.51 -8.92
N GLY A 115 -25.30 -6.41 -8.36
CA GLY A 115 -26.53 -7.14 -8.75
C GLY A 115 -26.61 -8.67 -8.83
N ALA A 116 -25.52 -9.44 -8.93
CA ALA A 116 -25.56 -10.90 -9.08
C ALA A 116 -25.33 -11.67 -7.76
N ALA A 117 -24.94 -10.97 -6.69
CA ALA A 117 -24.79 -11.54 -5.35
C ALA A 117 -26.03 -11.35 -4.46
N GLN A 118 -27.23 -11.37 -5.05
CA GLN A 118 -28.49 -11.58 -4.32
C GLN A 118 -28.58 -13.06 -3.91
N GLY A 119 -27.81 -13.47 -2.91
CA GLY A 119 -27.88 -14.85 -2.41
C GLY A 119 -27.10 -15.11 -1.14
N LEU A 120 -25.93 -14.51 -0.95
CA LEU A 120 -25.17 -14.62 0.29
C LEU A 120 -24.30 -13.38 0.48
N ILE A 121 -24.65 -12.57 1.49
CA ILE A 121 -23.82 -11.59 2.21
C ILE A 121 -22.67 -10.99 1.37
N ALA A 122 -23.00 -10.12 0.41
CA ALA A 122 -22.05 -9.18 -0.19
C ALA A 122 -22.15 -7.77 0.42
N VAL A 123 -22.69 -7.67 1.65
CA VAL A 123 -22.72 -6.45 2.45
C VAL A 123 -21.39 -6.40 3.22
N GLY A 124 -20.31 -6.04 2.53
CA GLY A 124 -18.99 -5.97 3.19
C GLY A 124 -17.87 -5.40 2.32
N SER A 125 -17.81 -5.70 1.03
CA SER A 125 -16.58 -5.45 0.26
C SER A 125 -16.25 -3.98 -0.02
N ALA A 126 -17.25 -3.10 -0.14
CA ALA A 126 -17.06 -1.71 -0.54
C ALA A 126 -16.61 -0.79 0.60
N ALA A 127 -17.19 -0.92 1.80
CA ALA A 127 -16.68 -0.24 2.99
C ALA A 127 -15.39 -0.90 3.51
N ALA A 128 -15.24 -2.22 3.28
CA ALA A 128 -14.05 -2.95 3.73
C ALA A 128 -12.77 -2.47 3.05
N LEU A 129 -12.75 -2.21 1.74
CA LEU A 129 -11.49 -1.81 1.08
C LEU A 129 -11.01 -0.43 1.56
N HIS A 130 -11.92 0.54 1.68
CA HIS A 130 -11.59 1.86 2.19
C HIS A 130 -10.97 1.79 3.61
N GLU A 131 -11.63 1.08 4.52
CA GLU A 131 -11.17 0.91 5.90
C GLU A 131 -9.85 0.13 5.96
N GLU A 132 -9.75 -0.97 5.20
CA GLU A 132 -8.53 -1.78 5.11
C GLU A 132 -7.33 -0.95 4.63
N LEU A 133 -7.52 -0.07 3.64
CA LEU A 133 -6.45 0.81 3.15
C LEU A 133 -6.05 1.85 4.21
N ARG A 134 -7.00 2.37 5.00
CA ARG A 134 -6.70 3.28 6.12
C ARG A 134 -5.91 2.58 7.21
N GLU A 135 -6.34 1.40 7.63
CA GLU A 135 -5.63 0.58 8.63
C GLU A 135 -4.22 0.22 8.14
N CYS A 136 -4.08 -0.21 6.89
CA CYS A 136 -2.77 -0.50 6.29
C CYS A 136 -1.86 0.73 6.29
N LEU A 137 -2.40 1.91 5.96
CA LEU A 137 -1.63 3.16 5.96
C LEU A 137 -1.16 3.55 7.36
N ASP A 138 -2.00 3.43 8.38
CA ASP A 138 -1.66 3.76 9.76
C ASP A 138 -0.64 2.79 10.35
N GLU A 139 -0.75 1.50 10.03
CA GLU A 139 0.29 0.50 10.36
C GLU A 139 1.59 0.77 9.61
N ALA A 140 1.54 1.05 8.31
CA ALA A 140 2.71 1.34 7.50
C ALA A 140 3.48 2.55 8.05
N LYS A 141 2.79 3.65 8.38
CA LYS A 141 3.43 4.84 8.98
C LYS A 141 4.15 4.51 10.29
N ARG A 142 3.56 3.68 11.15
CA ARG A 142 4.18 3.26 12.42
C ARG A 142 5.42 2.39 12.19
N GLU A 143 5.32 1.37 11.33
CA GLU A 143 6.45 0.48 11.03
C GLU A 143 7.58 1.21 10.31
N ILE A 144 7.27 2.14 9.40
CA ILE A 144 8.28 2.96 8.71
C ILE A 144 9.02 3.87 9.70
N ALA A 145 8.30 4.48 10.66
CA ALA A 145 8.95 5.27 11.71
C ALA A 145 9.92 4.40 12.53
N ALA A 146 9.46 3.21 12.96
CA ALA A 146 10.29 2.26 13.70
C ALA A 146 11.47 1.69 12.88
N LEU A 147 11.34 1.62 11.55
CA LEU A 147 12.42 1.19 10.66
C LEU A 147 13.50 2.28 10.56
N ARG A 148 13.10 3.55 10.45
CA ARG A 148 14.02 4.69 10.40
C ARG A 148 14.78 4.89 11.69
N GLU A 149 14.11 4.73 12.83
CA GLU A 149 14.76 4.76 14.14
C GLU A 149 15.89 3.71 14.20
N THR A 150 15.61 2.48 13.74
CA THR A 150 16.65 1.44 13.71
C THR A 150 17.77 1.75 12.72
N SER A 151 17.52 2.38 11.58
CA SER A 151 18.57 2.72 10.60
C SER A 151 19.42 3.92 11.02
N GLU A 152 18.95 4.80 11.92
CA GLU A 152 19.75 5.91 12.47
C GLU A 152 20.74 5.45 13.57
N GLU A 153 20.59 4.23 14.09
CA GLU A 153 21.48 3.65 15.12
C GLU A 153 22.77 3.01 14.55
N TRP A 154 22.90 2.89 13.22
CA TRP A 154 24.04 2.28 12.52
C TRP A 154 24.78 3.26 11.61
#